data_AF-A0A1F7GEG8-F1
#
_entry.id   AF-A0A1F7GEG8-F1
#
_cell.length_a   1.000
_cell.length_b   1.000
_cell.length_c   1.000
_cell.angle_alpha   90.00
_cell.angle_beta   90.00
_cell.angle_gamma   90.00
#
_symmetry.space_group_name_H-M   'P 1'
#
loop_
_entity.id
_entity.type
_entity.pdbx_description
1 polymer ?
#
loop_
_entity_poly.entity_id
_entity_poly.type
_entity_poly.pdbx_seq_one_letter_code
_entity_poly.pdbx_strand_id
1 'polypeptide(L)'
;MEDPIEGPQFLKNKYNLHNTPEVDQAAQRAYVRTGEVVPQDPLARIQNYLNRFKEIVERPDPERRAHGVQAIKEVLLDSFVTKFKDIPNSYWQTQERILREQGQQGDYDQFTEEEKDTWKKELSSGLIEDQRASLEQWVDYFASSESGAIPDYIKYWVFRSVVQLQEYDKESQKFPKRSKGTLKNFPDINNEALAYIVDAMVTKTQGKEFRHDDLEYELSAEQIAVFQKALQNENFAQLYGWANEIIQPIPEHLLPKTEGVWRTFKEGSDHNLLVQSVRGKGTGWCTAGETYAAKQLEAGDFHIFFSNDEAGNPIYPRIAIRMERDNIAEVRGIAARQNLDSYMVEVLTEKLDEFPDKDQYLKKEADMRRLTHIERKTRNGQALDKQDLEFLYEIDSSIEGFGYIEDPRIEELRTTRTLEEDMTIMFECRLDQIAWRKEQIRNDTKAYIGPLFPGVFALLRNIDHIYTSFPEERLLIEDLEIGGETKEELDKELTVNGVQVDYTADDLFETDAFITLPKPRIIRVVQISGGDLDLVDDTKTSNLFPLILDYGLEYVPYEAGPKYLLKHINQPGNRQTLRMGMELTAHRTQFQSTFYLEWSEGKRHLASASVDPDKLQRPGFKFLFMIPEAM
;
A
#
# COMPACT_ATOMS: atom_id res chain seq x y z
N MET A 1 -41.27 -28.96 -28.55
CA MET A 1 -40.49 -28.27 -29.60
C MET A 1 -41.16 -26.92 -29.79
N GLU A 2 -40.48 -25.85 -29.40
CA GLU A 2 -40.90 -24.48 -29.71
C GLU A 2 -40.54 -24.19 -31.18
N ASP A 3 -41.39 -23.45 -31.89
CA ASP A 3 -41.12 -23.04 -33.27
C ASP A 3 -39.90 -22.11 -33.34
N PRO A 4 -39.09 -22.14 -34.43
CA PRO A 4 -37.96 -21.23 -34.60
C PRO A 4 -38.39 -19.76 -34.47
N ILE A 5 -37.68 -19.01 -33.65
CA ILE A 5 -37.91 -17.58 -33.45
C ILE A 5 -36.99 -16.80 -34.38
N GLU A 6 -37.55 -16.08 -35.36
CA GLU A 6 -36.76 -15.14 -36.16
C GLU A 6 -36.11 -14.07 -35.27
N GLY A 7 -34.89 -13.63 -35.59
CA GLY A 7 -34.12 -12.67 -34.76
C GLY A 7 -34.92 -11.44 -34.29
N PRO A 8 -35.68 -10.75 -35.17
CA PRO A 8 -36.57 -9.66 -34.76
C PRO A 8 -37.67 -10.07 -33.77
N GLN A 9 -38.19 -11.29 -33.87
CA GLN A 9 -39.24 -11.81 -33.00
C GLN A 9 -38.72 -12.03 -31.57
N PHE A 10 -37.46 -12.46 -31.41
CA PHE A 10 -36.80 -12.55 -30.12
C PHE A 10 -36.73 -11.16 -29.43
N LEU A 11 -36.25 -10.14 -30.13
CA LEU A 11 -36.14 -8.78 -29.57
C LEU A 11 -37.50 -8.14 -29.30
N LYS A 12 -38.52 -8.45 -30.11
CA LYS A 12 -39.91 -8.07 -29.87
C LYS A 12 -40.41 -8.65 -28.55
N ASN A 13 -40.27 -9.96 -28.36
CA ASN A 13 -40.76 -10.66 -27.17
C ASN A 13 -40.04 -10.20 -25.91
N LYS A 14 -38.71 -10.07 -25.97
CA LYS A 14 -37.88 -9.77 -24.81
C LYS A 14 -37.97 -8.31 -24.36
N TYR A 15 -38.03 -7.38 -25.31
CA TYR A 15 -37.84 -5.96 -25.02
C TYR A 15 -38.97 -5.05 -25.49
N ASN A 16 -39.99 -5.59 -26.16
CA ASN A 16 -40.99 -4.79 -26.86
C ASN A 16 -40.34 -3.76 -27.81
N LEU A 17 -39.23 -4.14 -28.46
CA LEU A 17 -38.29 -3.21 -29.09
C LEU A 17 -38.92 -2.32 -30.17
N HIS A 18 -39.92 -2.81 -30.89
CA HIS A 18 -40.63 -2.08 -31.94
C HIS A 18 -41.33 -0.79 -31.45
N ASN A 19 -41.58 -0.64 -30.16
CA ASN A 19 -42.21 0.54 -29.55
C ASN A 19 -41.21 1.52 -28.92
N THR A 20 -39.92 1.37 -29.22
CA THR A 20 -38.87 2.23 -28.66
C THR A 20 -38.58 3.44 -29.56
N PRO A 21 -38.20 4.60 -28.99
CA PRO A 21 -37.88 5.79 -29.78
C PRO A 21 -36.76 5.57 -30.80
N GLU A 22 -35.80 4.69 -30.50
CA GLU A 22 -34.68 4.42 -31.40
C GLU A 22 -35.13 3.68 -32.67
N VAL A 23 -36.13 2.80 -32.57
CA VAL A 23 -36.74 2.13 -33.71
C VAL A 23 -37.61 3.08 -34.53
N ASP A 24 -38.37 3.98 -33.88
CA ASP A 24 -39.10 5.05 -34.56
C ASP A 24 -38.17 5.95 -35.36
N GLN A 25 -37.08 6.41 -34.73
CA GLN A 25 -36.08 7.25 -35.38
C GLN A 25 -35.38 6.54 -36.55
N ALA A 26 -35.11 5.24 -36.44
CA ALA A 26 -34.52 4.48 -37.53
C ALA A 26 -35.46 4.36 -38.74
N ALA A 27 -36.77 4.19 -38.50
CA ALA A 27 -37.76 4.17 -39.57
C ALA A 27 -37.87 5.54 -40.27
N GLN A 28 -37.89 6.63 -39.49
CA GLN A 28 -37.91 7.99 -40.04
C GLN A 28 -36.64 8.30 -40.87
N ARG A 29 -35.47 7.87 -40.39
CA ARG A 29 -34.20 8.03 -41.14
C ARG A 29 -34.20 7.23 -42.44
N ALA A 30 -34.73 6.00 -42.43
CA ALA A 30 -34.86 5.19 -43.63
C ALA A 30 -35.74 5.89 -44.68
N TYR A 31 -36.88 6.46 -44.26
CA TYR A 31 -37.74 7.25 -45.14
C TYR A 31 -37.03 8.48 -45.71
N VAL A 32 -36.33 9.26 -44.88
CA VAL A 32 -35.57 10.43 -45.34
C VAL A 32 -34.47 10.05 -46.35
N ARG A 33 -33.84 8.88 -46.16
CA ARG A 33 -32.74 8.41 -47.02
C ARG A 33 -33.20 7.81 -48.35
N THR A 34 -34.29 7.03 -48.32
CA THR A 34 -34.71 6.18 -49.45
C THR A 34 -36.00 6.66 -50.13
N GLY A 35 -36.81 7.47 -49.44
CA GLY A 35 -38.17 7.81 -49.83
C GLY A 35 -39.20 6.72 -49.54
N GLU A 36 -38.78 5.55 -49.05
CA GLU A 36 -39.66 4.42 -48.77
C GLU A 36 -40.13 4.40 -47.31
N VAL A 37 -41.42 4.12 -47.10
CA VAL A 37 -42.00 4.00 -45.77
C VAL A 37 -41.78 2.59 -45.25
N VAL A 38 -41.05 2.47 -44.14
CA VAL A 38 -40.87 1.18 -43.45
C VAL A 38 -42.25 0.67 -42.98
N PRO A 39 -42.62 -0.60 -43.26
CA PRO A 39 -43.89 -1.17 -42.83
C PRO A 39 -44.12 -1.03 -41.32
N GLN A 40 -45.38 -0.85 -40.91
CA GLN A 40 -45.75 -0.77 -39.48
C GLN A 40 -45.65 -2.12 -38.75
N ASP A 41 -45.36 -3.20 -39.47
CA ASP A 41 -45.14 -4.52 -38.88
C ASP A 41 -43.97 -4.51 -37.88
N PRO A 42 -44.17 -4.96 -36.63
CA PRO A 42 -43.13 -4.95 -35.59
C PRO A 42 -41.80 -5.60 -36.00
N LEU A 43 -41.81 -6.70 -36.76
CA LEU A 43 -40.59 -7.42 -37.14
C LEU A 43 -39.82 -6.64 -38.20
N ALA A 44 -40.52 -6.12 -39.21
CA ALA A 44 -39.93 -5.26 -40.24
C ALA A 44 -39.30 -3.99 -39.62
N ARG A 45 -39.95 -3.39 -38.63
CA ARG A 45 -39.43 -2.21 -37.93
C ARG A 45 -38.15 -2.51 -37.14
N ILE A 46 -38.13 -3.62 -36.42
CA ILE A 46 -36.93 -4.08 -35.68
C ILE A 46 -35.81 -4.43 -36.67
N GLN A 47 -36.11 -5.14 -37.76
CA GLN A 47 -35.11 -5.50 -38.75
C GLN A 47 -34.52 -4.26 -39.42
N ASN A 48 -35.33 -3.25 -39.75
CA ASN A 48 -34.85 -1.96 -40.26
C ASN A 48 -33.89 -1.28 -39.27
N TYR A 49 -34.21 -1.32 -37.98
CA TYR A 49 -33.32 -0.79 -36.94
C TYR A 49 -31.99 -1.55 -36.86
N LEU A 50 -32.00 -2.89 -36.91
CA LEU A 50 -30.77 -3.69 -36.92
C LEU A 50 -29.93 -3.45 -38.18
N ASN A 51 -30.58 -3.40 -39.35
CA ASN A 51 -29.93 -3.14 -40.64
C ASN A 51 -29.16 -1.82 -40.65
N ARG A 52 -29.58 -0.81 -39.88
CA ARG A 52 -28.86 0.47 -39.78
C ARG A 52 -27.42 0.28 -39.29
N PHE A 53 -27.19 -0.62 -38.33
CA PHE A 53 -25.83 -0.88 -37.84
C PHE A 53 -25.03 -1.61 -38.90
N LYS A 54 -25.63 -2.61 -39.55
CA LYS A 54 -25.03 -3.33 -40.67
C LYS A 54 -24.61 -2.41 -41.82
N GLU A 55 -25.49 -1.48 -42.21
CA GLU A 55 -25.22 -0.44 -43.23
C GLU A 55 -24.06 0.49 -42.87
N ILE A 56 -23.68 0.58 -41.59
CA ILE A 56 -22.55 1.39 -41.13
C ILE A 56 -21.26 0.56 -41.16
N VAL A 57 -21.29 -0.66 -40.62
CA VAL A 57 -20.11 -1.53 -40.49
C VAL A 57 -19.73 -2.25 -41.78
N GLU A 58 -20.65 -2.36 -42.75
CA GLU A 58 -20.42 -3.01 -44.05
C GLU A 58 -20.24 -2.01 -45.20
N ARG A 59 -20.05 -0.70 -44.92
CA ARG A 59 -19.82 0.28 -45.99
C ARG A 59 -18.61 -0.11 -46.84
N PRO A 60 -18.73 -0.10 -48.19
CA PRO A 60 -17.61 -0.47 -49.07
C PRO A 60 -16.41 0.47 -48.93
N ASP A 61 -16.67 1.75 -48.70
CA ASP A 61 -15.66 2.77 -48.48
C ASP A 61 -15.12 2.69 -47.04
N PRO A 62 -13.84 2.32 -46.84
CA PRO A 62 -13.24 2.16 -45.51
C PRO A 62 -13.26 3.43 -44.66
N GLU A 63 -13.08 4.61 -45.26
CA GLU A 63 -13.05 5.87 -44.51
C GLU A 63 -14.45 6.23 -44.01
N ARG A 64 -15.47 6.10 -44.88
CA ARG A 64 -16.88 6.31 -44.48
C ARG A 64 -17.38 5.28 -43.49
N ARG A 65 -16.83 4.06 -43.52
CA ARG A 65 -17.09 3.01 -42.51
C ARG A 65 -16.51 3.42 -41.17
N ALA A 66 -15.22 3.74 -41.11
CA ALA A 66 -14.53 4.15 -39.89
C ALA A 66 -15.20 5.38 -39.25
N HIS A 67 -15.50 6.41 -40.05
CA HIS A 67 -16.24 7.58 -39.59
C HIS A 67 -17.65 7.23 -39.07
N GLY A 68 -18.32 6.25 -39.68
CA GLY A 68 -19.63 5.79 -39.22
C GLY A 68 -19.57 5.07 -37.87
N VAL A 69 -18.57 4.21 -37.67
CA VAL A 69 -18.31 3.54 -36.39
C VAL A 69 -17.94 4.56 -35.32
N GLN A 70 -17.09 5.54 -35.64
CA GLN A 70 -16.72 6.60 -34.71
C GLN A 70 -17.93 7.44 -34.26
N ALA A 71 -18.83 7.79 -35.17
CA ALA A 71 -20.06 8.50 -34.82
C ALA A 71 -21.00 7.67 -33.93
N ILE A 72 -21.00 6.33 -34.06
CA ILE A 72 -21.73 5.45 -33.15
C ILE A 72 -21.07 5.48 -31.76
N LYS A 73 -19.73 5.35 -31.69
CA LYS A 73 -18.99 5.44 -30.43
C LYS A 73 -19.34 6.71 -29.70
N GLU A 74 -19.22 7.88 -30.31
CA GLU A 74 -19.51 9.18 -29.67
C GLU A 74 -20.91 9.22 -29.01
N VAL A 75 -21.95 8.74 -29.71
CA VAL A 75 -23.32 8.69 -29.17
C VAL A 75 -23.43 7.72 -27.99
N LEU A 76 -22.81 6.55 -28.08
CA LEU A 76 -22.85 5.53 -27.03
C LEU A 76 -22.05 5.99 -25.81
N LEU A 77 -20.88 6.58 -26.01
CA LEU A 77 -20.02 7.08 -24.96
C LEU A 77 -20.71 8.22 -24.17
N ASP A 78 -21.31 9.20 -24.85
CA ASP A 78 -22.05 10.28 -24.17
C ASP A 78 -23.24 9.75 -23.34
N SER A 79 -23.83 8.63 -23.77
CA SER A 79 -24.99 8.02 -23.13
C SER A 79 -24.64 7.14 -21.93
N PHE A 80 -23.52 6.40 -22.00
CA PHE A 80 -23.23 5.31 -21.05
C PHE A 80 -21.98 5.54 -20.19
N VAL A 81 -21.04 6.39 -20.62
CA VAL A 81 -19.86 6.72 -19.81
C VAL A 81 -20.22 7.75 -18.74
N THR A 82 -19.71 7.53 -17.54
CA THR A 82 -19.91 8.41 -16.39
C THR A 82 -19.30 9.78 -16.64
N LYS A 83 -20.04 10.83 -16.28
CA LYS A 83 -19.57 12.21 -16.30
C LYS A 83 -19.03 12.59 -14.93
N PHE A 84 -18.00 13.42 -14.88
CA PHE A 84 -17.37 13.87 -13.62
C PHE A 84 -18.38 14.33 -12.55
N LYS A 85 -19.34 15.16 -12.95
CA LYS A 85 -20.41 15.69 -12.08
C LYS A 85 -21.38 14.65 -11.52
N ASP A 86 -21.40 13.46 -12.12
CA ASP A 86 -22.31 12.38 -11.73
C ASP A 86 -21.62 11.37 -10.78
N ILE A 87 -20.32 11.54 -10.48
CA ILE A 87 -19.58 10.69 -9.54
C ILE A 87 -20.13 10.92 -8.11
N PRO A 88 -20.54 9.85 -7.40
CA PRO A 88 -21.16 9.99 -6.08
C PRO A 88 -20.13 10.37 -5.00
N ASN A 89 -20.56 11.14 -3.99
CA ASN A 89 -19.72 11.51 -2.85
C ASN A 89 -19.15 10.29 -2.10
N SER A 90 -19.85 9.16 -2.08
CA SER A 90 -19.36 7.91 -1.48
C SER A 90 -18.09 7.37 -2.14
N TYR A 91 -17.90 7.63 -3.44
CA TYR A 91 -16.65 7.30 -4.13
C TYR A 91 -15.50 8.14 -3.56
N TRP A 92 -15.67 9.46 -3.48
CA TRP A 92 -14.66 10.37 -2.94
C TRP A 92 -14.31 10.06 -1.48
N GLN A 93 -15.32 9.78 -0.64
CA GLN A 93 -15.10 9.33 0.73
C GLN A 93 -14.31 8.01 0.80
N THR A 94 -14.50 7.12 -0.17
CA THR A 94 -13.71 5.88 -0.25
C THR A 94 -12.26 6.17 -0.61
N GLN A 95 -12.00 7.09 -1.54
CA GLN A 95 -10.64 7.47 -1.92
C GLN A 95 -9.91 8.21 -0.78
N GLU A 96 -10.58 9.14 -0.10
CA GLU A 96 -10.04 9.81 1.09
C GLU A 96 -9.73 8.81 2.21
N ARG A 97 -10.59 7.80 2.41
CA ARG A 97 -10.30 6.71 3.34
C ARG A 97 -9.06 5.90 2.94
N ILE A 98 -8.84 5.64 1.65
CA ILE A 98 -7.63 4.92 1.20
C ILE A 98 -6.39 5.76 1.48
N LEU A 99 -6.40 7.06 1.17
CA LEU A 99 -5.30 7.98 1.49
C LEU A 99 -5.01 7.97 3.00
N ARG A 100 -6.07 8.03 3.81
CA ARG A 100 -5.95 7.95 5.27
C ARG A 100 -5.37 6.63 5.73
N GLU A 101 -5.87 5.50 5.25
CA GLU A 101 -5.37 4.17 5.61
C GLU A 101 -3.89 3.99 5.20
N GLN A 102 -3.44 4.67 4.14
CA GLN A 102 -2.05 4.70 3.67
C GLN A 102 -1.17 5.78 4.34
N GLY A 103 -1.70 6.59 5.26
CA GLY A 103 -0.95 7.65 5.94
C GLY A 103 -0.62 8.84 5.05
N GLN A 104 -1.42 9.09 4.02
CA GLN A 104 -1.32 10.23 3.10
C GLN A 104 -2.35 11.33 3.42
N GLN A 105 -3.14 11.18 4.49
CA GLN A 105 -4.15 12.17 4.86
C GLN A 105 -3.53 13.52 5.21
N GLY A 106 -2.40 13.53 5.92
CA GLY A 106 -1.69 14.78 6.28
C GLY A 106 -1.32 15.60 5.05
N ASP A 107 -0.86 14.94 3.98
CA ASP A 107 -0.55 15.59 2.69
C ASP A 107 -1.81 16.17 2.04
N TYR A 108 -2.89 15.37 2.00
CA TYR A 108 -4.17 15.79 1.40
C TYR A 108 -4.83 16.94 2.16
N ASP A 109 -4.65 17.02 3.48
CA ASP A 109 -5.21 18.09 4.30
C ASP A 109 -4.52 19.44 4.05
N GLN A 110 -3.29 19.45 3.55
CA GLN A 110 -2.61 20.68 3.11
C GLN A 110 -3.12 21.22 1.77
N PHE A 111 -3.83 20.42 0.98
CA PHE A 111 -4.35 20.86 -0.31
C PHE A 111 -5.43 21.93 -0.12
N THR A 112 -5.34 22.99 -0.93
CA THR A 112 -6.43 23.94 -1.14
C THR A 112 -7.65 23.25 -1.79
N GLU A 113 -8.82 23.88 -1.71
CA GLU A 113 -10.02 23.34 -2.37
C GLU A 113 -9.86 23.21 -3.90
N GLU A 114 -9.07 24.09 -4.52
CA GLU A 114 -8.75 24.01 -5.96
C GLU A 114 -7.84 22.82 -6.29
N GLU A 115 -6.85 22.54 -5.44
CA GLU A 115 -5.98 21.36 -5.58
C GLU A 115 -6.76 20.07 -5.34
N LYS A 116 -7.67 20.04 -4.37
CA LYS A 116 -8.57 18.88 -4.16
C LYS A 116 -9.48 18.64 -5.35
N ASP A 117 -10.06 19.69 -5.94
CA ASP A 117 -10.87 19.57 -7.17
C ASP A 117 -10.03 19.08 -8.36
N THR A 118 -8.80 19.57 -8.49
CA THR A 118 -7.84 19.14 -9.52
C THR A 118 -7.48 17.67 -9.35
N TRP A 119 -7.12 17.24 -8.14
CA TRP A 119 -6.85 15.84 -7.82
C TRP A 119 -8.05 14.94 -8.12
N LYS A 120 -9.28 15.35 -7.77
CA LYS A 120 -10.51 14.60 -8.12
C LYS A 120 -10.66 14.46 -9.63
N LYS A 121 -10.45 15.54 -10.39
CA LYS A 121 -10.53 15.52 -11.86
C LYS A 121 -9.48 14.60 -12.46
N GLU A 122 -8.24 14.66 -11.99
CA GLU A 122 -7.14 13.83 -12.50
C GLU A 122 -7.31 12.35 -12.15
N LEU A 123 -7.78 12.05 -10.95
CA LEU A 123 -8.06 10.68 -10.53
C LEU A 123 -9.21 10.08 -11.36
N SER A 124 -10.31 10.81 -11.49
CA SER A 124 -11.49 10.31 -12.21
C SER A 124 -11.36 10.36 -13.73
N SER A 125 -10.57 11.28 -14.31
CA SER A 125 -10.39 11.33 -15.77
C SER A 125 -9.81 10.03 -16.30
N GLY A 126 -8.82 9.45 -15.60
CA GLY A 126 -8.26 8.16 -15.98
C GLY A 126 -9.27 7.02 -15.92
N LEU A 127 -10.10 6.97 -14.88
CA LEU A 127 -11.16 5.96 -14.78
C LEU A 127 -12.24 6.13 -15.83
N ILE A 128 -12.59 7.38 -16.16
CA ILE A 128 -13.57 7.70 -17.19
C ILE A 128 -13.04 7.30 -18.57
N GLU A 129 -11.77 7.58 -18.89
CA GLU A 129 -11.15 7.15 -20.14
C GLU A 129 -10.99 5.63 -20.23
N ASP A 130 -10.66 4.95 -19.14
CA ASP A 130 -10.60 3.48 -19.12
C ASP A 130 -12.01 2.86 -19.28
N GLN A 131 -13.01 3.45 -18.63
CA GLN A 131 -14.40 3.07 -18.83
C GLN A 131 -14.83 3.30 -20.27
N ARG A 132 -14.43 4.41 -20.88
CA ARG A 132 -14.66 4.73 -22.30
C ARG A 132 -14.02 3.67 -23.19
N ALA A 133 -12.74 3.36 -22.99
CA ALA A 133 -12.00 2.36 -23.76
C ALA A 133 -12.64 0.96 -23.64
N SER A 134 -13.07 0.56 -22.44
CA SER A 134 -13.76 -0.73 -22.26
C SER A 134 -15.09 -0.82 -23.01
N LEU A 135 -15.82 0.28 -23.20
CA LEU A 135 -17.02 0.29 -24.05
C LEU A 135 -16.67 0.32 -25.54
N GLU A 136 -15.67 1.09 -25.93
CA GLU A 136 -15.20 1.15 -27.32
C GLU A 136 -14.79 -0.24 -27.83
N GLN A 137 -14.15 -1.05 -26.99
CA GLN A 137 -13.78 -2.43 -27.33
C GLN A 137 -14.98 -3.27 -27.78
N TRP A 138 -16.13 -3.17 -27.10
CA TRP A 138 -17.35 -3.87 -27.53
C TRP A 138 -17.88 -3.37 -28.86
N VAL A 139 -17.82 -2.05 -29.09
CA VAL A 139 -18.24 -1.45 -30.35
C VAL A 139 -17.33 -1.89 -31.49
N ASP A 140 -16.01 -1.87 -31.26
CA ASP A 140 -15.00 -2.28 -32.23
C ASP A 140 -15.12 -3.78 -32.56
N TYR A 141 -15.27 -4.63 -31.55
CA TYR A 141 -15.48 -6.06 -31.75
C TYR A 141 -16.74 -6.34 -32.58
N PHE A 142 -17.87 -5.70 -32.25
CA PHE A 142 -19.10 -5.89 -33.02
C PHE A 142 -19.08 -5.28 -34.43
N ALA A 143 -18.23 -4.29 -34.66
CA ALA A 143 -17.98 -3.69 -35.96
C ALA A 143 -16.90 -4.42 -36.78
N SER A 144 -16.10 -5.29 -36.16
CA SER A 144 -15.04 -6.04 -36.83
C SER A 144 -15.60 -7.25 -37.60
N SER A 145 -14.80 -7.78 -38.51
CA SER A 145 -15.11 -9.02 -39.23
C SER A 145 -15.14 -10.26 -38.33
N GLU A 146 -14.47 -10.21 -37.17
CA GLU A 146 -14.38 -11.36 -36.24
C GLU A 146 -15.73 -11.71 -35.64
N SER A 147 -16.58 -10.71 -35.39
CA SER A 147 -17.95 -10.92 -34.93
C SER A 147 -18.94 -11.18 -36.07
N GLY A 148 -18.48 -11.32 -37.32
CA GLY A 148 -19.35 -11.46 -38.50
C GLY A 148 -20.26 -12.70 -38.48
N ALA A 149 -19.85 -13.75 -37.75
CA ALA A 149 -20.67 -14.95 -37.56
C ALA A 149 -21.81 -14.75 -36.53
N ILE A 150 -21.74 -13.72 -35.68
CA ILE A 150 -22.74 -13.45 -34.65
C ILE A 150 -23.95 -12.74 -35.28
N PRO A 151 -25.18 -13.28 -35.15
CA PRO A 151 -26.37 -12.62 -35.67
C PRO A 151 -26.62 -11.24 -35.04
N ASP A 152 -27.09 -10.26 -35.82
CA ASP A 152 -27.27 -8.86 -35.36
C ASP A 152 -28.21 -8.74 -34.14
N TYR A 153 -29.23 -9.59 -34.06
CA TYR A 153 -30.14 -9.60 -32.91
C TYR A 153 -29.46 -10.09 -31.62
N ILE A 154 -28.47 -10.99 -31.72
CA ILE A 154 -27.63 -11.44 -30.61
C ILE A 154 -26.64 -10.34 -30.23
N LYS A 155 -25.98 -9.69 -31.21
CA LYS A 155 -25.12 -8.52 -30.94
C LYS A 155 -25.87 -7.44 -30.16
N TYR A 156 -27.11 -7.13 -30.56
CA TYR A 156 -27.97 -6.19 -29.84
C TYR A 156 -28.27 -6.64 -28.40
N TRP A 157 -28.63 -7.92 -28.21
CA TRP A 157 -28.94 -8.47 -26.89
C TRP A 157 -27.74 -8.45 -25.93
N VAL A 158 -26.56 -8.83 -26.43
CA VAL A 158 -25.30 -8.77 -25.68
C VAL A 158 -24.98 -7.32 -25.33
N PHE A 159 -24.91 -6.43 -26.34
CA PHE A 159 -24.52 -5.04 -26.12
C PHE A 159 -25.47 -4.31 -25.15
N ARG A 160 -26.80 -4.51 -25.30
CA ARG A 160 -27.79 -3.93 -24.39
C ARG A 160 -27.62 -4.42 -22.95
N SER A 161 -27.12 -5.63 -22.76
CA SER A 161 -26.81 -6.18 -21.43
C SER A 161 -25.50 -5.59 -20.90
N VAL A 162 -24.43 -5.60 -21.69
CA VAL A 162 -23.09 -5.08 -21.35
C VAL A 162 -23.15 -3.64 -20.82
N VAL A 163 -23.88 -2.74 -21.48
CA VAL A 163 -23.96 -1.33 -21.05
C VAL A 163 -24.61 -1.14 -19.66
N GLN A 164 -25.30 -2.15 -19.14
CA GLN A 164 -25.92 -2.15 -17.82
C GLN A 164 -25.08 -2.86 -16.74
N LEU A 165 -23.91 -3.40 -17.10
CA LEU A 165 -23.08 -4.23 -16.24
C LEU A 165 -21.75 -3.57 -15.94
N GLN A 166 -21.26 -3.75 -14.72
CA GLN A 166 -19.90 -3.39 -14.32
C GLN A 166 -18.93 -4.52 -14.72
N GLU A 167 -17.63 -4.32 -14.50
CA GLU A 167 -16.61 -5.37 -14.58
C GLU A 167 -16.98 -6.59 -13.71
N TYR A 168 -16.38 -7.75 -14.02
CA TYR A 168 -16.64 -8.99 -13.28
C TYR A 168 -16.16 -8.88 -11.83
N ASP A 169 -17.03 -9.16 -10.88
CA ASP A 169 -16.70 -9.20 -9.46
C ASP A 169 -16.44 -10.65 -9.05
N LYS A 170 -15.17 -10.96 -8.77
CA LYS A 170 -14.72 -12.29 -8.33
C LYS A 170 -15.30 -12.70 -6.97
N GLU A 171 -15.56 -11.75 -6.06
CA GLU A 171 -16.07 -12.10 -4.73
C GLU A 171 -17.52 -12.60 -4.83
N SER A 172 -18.33 -11.96 -5.67
CA SER A 172 -19.72 -12.37 -5.90
C SER A 172 -19.93 -13.29 -7.10
N GLN A 173 -18.86 -13.60 -7.84
CA GLN A 173 -18.79 -14.38 -9.07
C GLN A 173 -19.81 -13.95 -10.13
N LYS A 174 -20.07 -12.64 -10.22
CA LYS A 174 -21.15 -12.05 -11.03
C LYS A 174 -20.70 -10.74 -11.65
N PHE A 175 -21.45 -10.30 -12.66
CA PHE A 175 -21.38 -8.93 -13.16
C PHE A 175 -22.39 -8.05 -12.42
N PRO A 176 -21.97 -7.13 -11.53
CA PRO A 176 -22.87 -6.22 -10.85
C PRO A 176 -23.58 -5.30 -11.84
N LYS A 177 -24.77 -4.80 -11.48
CA LYS A 177 -25.47 -3.80 -12.30
C LYS A 177 -24.83 -2.43 -12.13
N ARG A 178 -24.67 -1.68 -13.22
CA ARG A 178 -24.22 -0.28 -13.20
C ARG A 178 -25.36 0.64 -12.76
N SER A 179 -25.03 1.61 -11.92
CA SER A 179 -25.87 2.77 -11.59
C SER A 179 -25.23 4.05 -12.14
N LYS A 180 -25.98 5.15 -12.13
CA LYS A 180 -25.46 6.47 -12.53
C LYS A 180 -24.25 6.83 -11.66
N GLY A 181 -23.14 7.25 -12.28
CA GLY A 181 -21.91 7.62 -11.57
C GLY A 181 -20.93 6.47 -11.32
N THR A 182 -21.21 5.26 -11.78
CA THR A 182 -20.28 4.12 -11.64
C THR A 182 -19.03 4.35 -12.46
N LEU A 183 -17.85 4.29 -11.84
CA LEU A 183 -16.55 4.45 -12.50
C LEU A 183 -15.89 3.14 -12.93
N LYS A 184 -16.40 1.99 -12.46
CA LYS A 184 -15.92 0.67 -12.89
C LYS A 184 -16.06 0.50 -14.41
N ASN A 185 -15.21 -0.31 -15.01
CA ASN A 185 -15.24 -0.58 -16.45
C ASN A 185 -16.48 -1.39 -16.86
N PHE A 186 -16.78 -1.43 -18.16
CA PHE A 186 -17.72 -2.40 -18.71
C PHE A 186 -17.08 -3.80 -18.66
N PRO A 187 -17.86 -4.89 -18.73
CA PRO A 187 -17.32 -6.25 -18.80
C PRO A 187 -16.21 -6.37 -19.85
N ASP A 188 -15.09 -7.00 -19.52
CA ASP A 188 -14.07 -7.35 -20.51
C ASP A 188 -14.64 -8.36 -21.52
N ILE A 189 -14.12 -8.34 -22.76
CA ILE A 189 -14.47 -9.33 -23.78
C ILE A 189 -13.63 -10.61 -23.56
N ASN A 190 -14.32 -11.69 -23.25
CA ASN A 190 -13.82 -13.05 -23.24
C ASN A 190 -14.44 -13.75 -24.46
N ASN A 191 -13.67 -13.81 -25.55
CA ASN A 191 -14.14 -14.31 -26.85
C ASN A 191 -14.65 -15.75 -26.77
N GLU A 192 -14.01 -16.60 -25.96
CA GLU A 192 -14.39 -18.00 -25.79
C GLU A 192 -15.71 -18.13 -25.02
N ALA A 193 -15.81 -17.45 -23.87
CA ALA A 193 -17.04 -17.38 -23.10
C ALA A 193 -18.19 -16.81 -23.92
N LEU A 194 -17.93 -15.76 -24.69
CA LEU A 194 -18.93 -15.13 -25.55
C LEU A 194 -19.38 -16.05 -26.68
N ALA A 195 -18.45 -16.71 -27.38
CA ALA A 195 -18.76 -17.65 -28.46
C ALA A 195 -19.65 -18.79 -27.97
N TYR A 196 -19.34 -19.35 -26.80
CA TYR A 196 -20.15 -20.39 -26.17
C TYR A 196 -21.59 -19.93 -25.89
N ILE A 197 -21.75 -18.73 -25.32
CA ILE A 197 -23.08 -18.16 -25.01
C ILE A 197 -23.85 -17.85 -26.29
N VAL A 198 -23.17 -17.34 -27.31
CA VAL A 198 -23.77 -17.05 -28.62
C VAL A 198 -24.30 -18.34 -29.23
N ASP A 199 -23.51 -19.42 -29.25
CA ASP A 199 -23.93 -20.71 -29.80
C ASP A 199 -25.13 -21.29 -29.04
N ALA A 200 -25.10 -21.25 -27.70
CA ALA A 200 -26.21 -21.70 -26.87
C ALA A 200 -27.51 -20.92 -27.14
N MET A 201 -27.41 -19.61 -27.29
CA MET A 201 -28.56 -18.76 -27.60
C MET A 201 -29.08 -18.96 -29.02
N VAL A 202 -28.21 -19.12 -30.02
CA VAL A 202 -28.61 -19.38 -31.40
C VAL A 202 -29.27 -20.77 -31.52
N THR A 203 -28.73 -21.78 -30.84
CA THR A 203 -29.32 -23.11 -30.79
C THR A 203 -30.72 -23.08 -30.17
N LYS A 204 -30.88 -22.34 -29.05
CA LYS A 204 -32.18 -22.11 -28.42
C LYS A 204 -33.18 -21.44 -29.36
N THR A 205 -32.81 -20.35 -30.04
CA THR A 205 -33.74 -19.62 -30.93
C THR A 205 -34.13 -20.42 -32.16
N GLN A 206 -33.32 -21.41 -32.56
CA GLN A 206 -33.67 -22.39 -33.59
C GLN A 206 -34.60 -23.51 -33.10
N GLY A 207 -35.01 -23.51 -31.83
CA GLY A 207 -35.85 -24.55 -31.24
C GLY A 207 -35.11 -25.87 -30.98
N LYS A 208 -33.78 -25.85 -31.00
CA LYS A 208 -32.92 -27.01 -30.74
C LYS A 208 -32.53 -27.05 -29.27
N GLU A 209 -32.29 -28.25 -28.76
CA GLU A 209 -31.77 -28.45 -27.41
C GLU A 209 -30.25 -28.29 -27.44
N PHE A 210 -29.74 -27.39 -26.59
CA PHE A 210 -28.32 -27.18 -26.40
C PHE A 210 -27.72 -28.29 -25.53
N ARG A 211 -26.62 -28.92 -25.97
CA ARG A 211 -25.95 -30.00 -25.25
C ARG A 211 -24.65 -29.48 -24.63
N HIS A 212 -24.49 -29.69 -23.34
CA HIS A 212 -23.29 -29.26 -22.61
C HIS A 212 -22.08 -30.16 -22.85
N ASP A 213 -22.29 -31.35 -23.43
CA ASP A 213 -21.24 -32.31 -23.80
C ASP A 213 -20.27 -31.76 -24.87
N ASP A 214 -20.60 -30.62 -25.49
CA ASP A 214 -19.75 -29.92 -26.45
C ASP A 214 -18.66 -29.05 -25.78
N LEU A 215 -18.64 -28.96 -24.45
CA LEU A 215 -17.56 -28.32 -23.68
C LEU A 215 -16.46 -29.33 -23.34
N GLU A 216 -15.21 -28.94 -23.50
CA GLU A 216 -14.04 -29.68 -23.01
C GLU A 216 -13.85 -29.55 -21.46
N TYR A 217 -14.91 -29.22 -20.72
CA TYR A 217 -14.88 -29.01 -19.27
C TYR A 217 -15.80 -30.00 -18.55
N GLU A 218 -15.30 -30.63 -17.48
CA GLU A 218 -16.13 -31.47 -16.60
C GLU A 218 -17.04 -30.59 -15.74
N LEU A 219 -18.32 -30.50 -16.12
CA LEU A 219 -19.32 -29.73 -15.40
C LEU A 219 -20.11 -30.60 -14.43
N SER A 220 -20.27 -30.10 -13.20
CA SER A 220 -21.22 -30.66 -12.23
C SER A 220 -22.67 -30.46 -12.68
N ALA A 221 -23.57 -31.32 -12.20
CA ALA A 221 -25.01 -31.20 -12.45
C ALA A 221 -25.58 -29.84 -11.99
N GLU A 222 -25.02 -29.25 -10.93
CA GLU A 222 -25.42 -27.93 -10.44
C GLU A 222 -25.00 -26.82 -11.40
N GLN A 223 -23.76 -26.83 -11.89
CA GLN A 223 -23.27 -25.86 -12.88
C GLN A 223 -24.11 -25.91 -14.17
N ILE A 224 -24.46 -27.12 -14.63
CA ILE A 224 -25.36 -27.33 -15.77
C ILE A 224 -26.74 -26.72 -15.52
N ALA A 225 -27.35 -26.98 -14.36
CA ALA A 225 -28.68 -26.48 -14.03
C ALA A 225 -28.71 -24.94 -13.93
N VAL A 226 -27.66 -24.32 -13.38
CA VAL A 226 -27.52 -22.86 -13.32
C VAL A 226 -27.46 -22.26 -14.72
N PHE A 227 -26.63 -22.83 -15.60
CA PHE A 227 -26.51 -22.37 -16.98
C PHE A 227 -27.83 -22.54 -17.75
N GLN A 228 -28.48 -23.70 -17.66
CA GLN A 228 -29.77 -23.94 -18.31
C GLN A 228 -30.84 -22.95 -17.85
N LYS A 229 -30.91 -22.66 -16.54
CA LYS A 229 -31.85 -21.67 -16.01
C LYS A 229 -31.53 -20.27 -16.52
N ALA A 230 -30.26 -19.88 -16.60
CA ALA A 230 -29.85 -18.59 -17.15
C ALA A 230 -30.18 -18.49 -18.65
N LEU A 231 -30.01 -19.58 -19.41
CA LEU A 231 -30.32 -19.69 -20.83
C LEU A 231 -31.83 -19.64 -21.08
N GLN A 232 -32.63 -20.29 -20.24
CA GLN A 232 -34.10 -20.21 -20.28
C GLN A 232 -34.60 -18.78 -20.09
N ASN A 233 -34.01 -18.05 -19.14
CA ASN A 233 -34.32 -16.65 -18.87
C ASN A 233 -33.61 -15.67 -19.81
N GLU A 234 -32.77 -16.20 -20.73
CA GLU A 234 -31.99 -15.41 -21.70
C GLU A 234 -31.24 -14.27 -20.99
N ASN A 235 -30.62 -14.60 -19.85
CA ASN A 235 -29.95 -13.66 -18.96
C ASN A 235 -28.46 -13.65 -19.26
N PHE A 236 -28.04 -12.72 -20.14
CA PHE A 236 -26.65 -12.59 -20.56
C PHE A 236 -25.69 -12.44 -19.36
N ALA A 237 -26.04 -11.62 -18.37
CA ALA A 237 -25.16 -11.38 -17.22
C ALA A 237 -24.86 -12.67 -16.42
N GLN A 238 -25.86 -13.53 -16.25
CA GLN A 238 -25.68 -14.81 -15.57
C GLN A 238 -24.93 -15.83 -16.44
N LEU A 239 -25.26 -15.91 -17.73
CA LEU A 239 -24.57 -16.78 -18.69
C LEU A 239 -23.08 -16.41 -18.79
N TYR A 240 -22.79 -15.12 -18.89
CA TYR A 240 -21.44 -14.61 -19.01
C TYR A 240 -20.66 -14.71 -17.71
N GLY A 241 -21.31 -14.46 -16.57
CA GLY A 241 -20.69 -14.65 -15.26
C GLY A 241 -20.33 -16.12 -15.00
N TRP A 242 -21.24 -17.03 -15.36
CA TRP A 242 -20.99 -18.47 -15.31
C TRP A 242 -19.82 -18.87 -16.23
N ALA A 243 -19.81 -18.39 -17.48
CA ALA A 243 -18.78 -18.77 -18.43
C ALA A 243 -17.39 -18.23 -18.02
N ASN A 244 -17.31 -17.01 -17.47
CA ASN A 244 -16.04 -16.48 -16.95
C ASN A 244 -15.56 -17.20 -15.68
N GLU A 245 -16.46 -17.81 -14.91
CA GLU A 245 -16.09 -18.62 -13.74
C GLU A 245 -15.61 -20.01 -14.13
N ILE A 246 -16.27 -20.67 -15.08
CA ILE A 246 -15.87 -22.00 -15.55
C ILE A 246 -14.59 -21.92 -16.38
N ILE A 247 -14.49 -20.89 -17.22
CA ILE A 247 -13.34 -20.61 -18.07
C ILE A 247 -12.42 -19.66 -17.27
N GLN A 248 -11.93 -20.12 -16.11
CA GLN A 248 -11.04 -19.32 -15.27
C GLN A 248 -9.76 -18.97 -16.04
N PRO A 249 -9.24 -17.74 -15.91
CA PRO A 249 -7.99 -17.37 -16.55
C PRO A 249 -6.79 -18.21 -16.10
N ILE A 250 -6.78 -18.72 -14.85
CA ILE A 250 -5.75 -19.63 -14.33
C ILE A 250 -6.45 -20.87 -13.74
N PRO A 251 -6.20 -22.08 -14.28
CA PRO A 251 -6.72 -23.32 -13.71
C PRO A 251 -6.28 -23.54 -12.25
N GLU A 252 -7.19 -24.01 -11.38
CA GLU A 252 -6.96 -24.16 -9.94
C GLU A 252 -5.77 -25.08 -9.62
N HIS A 253 -5.58 -26.17 -10.38
CA HIS A 253 -4.47 -27.10 -10.20
C HIS A 253 -3.10 -26.50 -10.58
N LEU A 254 -3.08 -25.35 -11.26
CA LEU A 254 -1.85 -24.61 -11.56
C LEU A 254 -1.50 -23.58 -10.48
N LEU A 255 -2.43 -23.21 -9.58
CA LEU A 255 -2.15 -22.25 -8.52
C LEU A 255 -1.02 -22.68 -7.55
N PRO A 256 -0.85 -23.97 -7.21
CA PRO A 256 0.30 -24.40 -6.41
C PRO A 256 1.64 -24.39 -7.16
N LYS A 257 1.63 -24.25 -8.49
CA LYS A 257 2.86 -24.18 -9.31
C LYS A 257 3.36 -22.74 -9.35
N THR A 258 4.50 -22.51 -8.74
CA THR A 258 5.10 -21.18 -8.57
C THR A 258 6.22 -20.91 -9.57
N GLU A 259 6.55 -21.84 -10.46
CA GLU A 259 7.52 -21.61 -11.52
C GLU A 259 7.01 -20.58 -12.52
N GLY A 260 7.89 -19.66 -12.91
CA GLY A 260 7.53 -18.55 -13.76
C GLY A 260 8.69 -17.58 -13.96
N VAL A 261 8.36 -16.40 -14.48
CA VAL A 261 9.35 -15.35 -14.73
C VAL A 261 8.83 -13.97 -14.34
N TRP A 262 9.72 -13.15 -13.81
CA TRP A 262 9.49 -11.70 -13.70
C TRP A 262 9.66 -11.05 -15.07
N ARG A 263 8.72 -10.17 -15.43
CA ARG A 263 8.86 -9.23 -16.53
C ARG A 263 8.78 -7.82 -16.00
N THR A 264 9.68 -6.96 -16.46
CA THR A 264 9.73 -5.55 -16.10
C THR A 264 9.30 -4.71 -17.29
N PHE A 265 8.32 -3.86 -17.07
CA PHE A 265 7.91 -2.80 -17.99
C PHE A 265 8.58 -1.51 -17.48
N LYS A 266 9.41 -0.92 -18.33
CA LYS A 266 10.27 0.20 -17.93
C LYS A 266 9.51 1.50 -17.83
N GLU A 267 9.96 2.39 -16.95
CA GLU A 267 9.49 3.77 -16.88
C GLU A 267 9.46 4.40 -18.29
N GLY A 268 8.36 5.06 -18.63
CA GLY A 268 8.13 5.71 -19.93
C GLY A 268 7.99 4.77 -21.14
N SER A 269 7.96 3.45 -20.94
CA SER A 269 7.76 2.48 -22.03
C SER A 269 6.32 2.45 -22.55
N ASP A 270 6.09 1.72 -23.66
CA ASP A 270 4.77 1.59 -24.24
C ASP A 270 3.81 0.84 -23.30
N HIS A 271 2.89 1.60 -22.69
CA HIS A 271 1.88 1.10 -21.76
C HIS A 271 0.96 0.05 -22.38
N ASN A 272 0.81 0.00 -23.72
CA ASN A 272 0.00 -1.02 -24.37
C ASN A 272 0.54 -2.44 -24.13
N LEU A 273 1.86 -2.60 -24.02
CA LEU A 273 2.47 -3.90 -23.71
C LEU A 273 2.10 -4.37 -22.30
N LEU A 274 2.11 -3.45 -21.33
CA LEU A 274 1.70 -3.71 -19.96
C LEU A 274 0.21 -4.09 -19.91
N VAL A 275 -0.65 -3.29 -20.53
CA VAL A 275 -2.09 -3.51 -20.63
C VAL A 275 -2.41 -4.88 -21.25
N GLN A 276 -1.82 -5.20 -22.40
CA GLN A 276 -2.06 -6.48 -23.09
C GLN A 276 -1.62 -7.69 -22.26
N SER A 277 -0.62 -7.52 -21.39
CA SER A 277 -0.12 -8.60 -20.55
C SER A 277 -1.07 -8.98 -19.40
N VAL A 278 -1.99 -8.09 -19.00
CA VAL A 278 -2.90 -8.29 -17.85
C VAL A 278 -4.39 -8.29 -18.22
N ARG A 279 -4.76 -7.65 -19.33
CA ARG A 279 -6.16 -7.54 -19.79
C ARG A 279 -6.75 -8.92 -20.07
N GLY A 280 -7.97 -9.17 -19.59
CA GLY A 280 -8.64 -10.47 -19.74
C GLY A 280 -7.99 -11.63 -18.98
N LYS A 281 -6.94 -11.39 -18.18
CA LYS A 281 -6.30 -12.42 -17.32
C LYS A 281 -6.95 -12.51 -15.94
N GLY A 282 -8.05 -11.77 -15.73
CA GLY A 282 -8.77 -11.73 -14.47
C GLY A 282 -7.89 -11.35 -13.29
N THR A 283 -6.96 -10.39 -13.43
CA THR A 283 -6.15 -9.94 -12.29
C THR A 283 -6.92 -9.06 -11.32
N GLY A 284 -7.94 -8.34 -11.82
CA GLY A 284 -8.67 -7.32 -11.06
C GLY A 284 -7.86 -6.04 -10.82
N TRP A 285 -6.73 -5.87 -11.51
CA TRP A 285 -5.87 -4.68 -11.40
C TRP A 285 -6.38 -3.55 -12.31
N CYS A 286 -6.36 -2.31 -11.81
CA CYS A 286 -6.65 -1.13 -12.63
C CYS A 286 -5.67 -0.95 -13.81
N THR A 287 -4.49 -1.57 -13.74
CA THR A 287 -3.47 -1.62 -14.79
C THR A 287 -3.97 -2.24 -16.12
N ALA A 288 -5.11 -2.93 -16.12
CA ALA A 288 -5.77 -3.36 -17.36
C ALA A 288 -6.37 -2.20 -18.18
N GLY A 289 -6.50 -1.02 -17.56
CA GLY A 289 -6.85 0.25 -18.19
C GLY A 289 -5.62 0.99 -18.71
N GLU A 290 -5.73 1.56 -19.91
CA GLU A 290 -4.63 2.21 -20.63
C GLU A 290 -4.11 3.44 -19.89
N THR A 291 -5.01 4.24 -19.31
CA THR A 291 -4.62 5.48 -18.64
C THR A 291 -3.87 5.21 -17.34
N TYR A 292 -4.31 4.22 -16.57
CA TYR A 292 -3.60 3.82 -15.36
C TYR A 292 -2.25 3.18 -15.66
N ALA A 293 -2.18 2.29 -16.66
CA ALA A 293 -0.90 1.73 -17.07
C ALA A 293 0.10 2.83 -17.51
N ALA A 294 -0.37 3.84 -18.26
CA ALA A 294 0.46 4.98 -18.64
C ALA A 294 0.95 5.78 -17.42
N LYS A 295 0.06 6.15 -16.50
CA LYS A 295 0.43 6.89 -15.27
C LYS A 295 1.38 6.09 -14.37
N GLN A 296 1.19 4.79 -14.27
CA GLN A 296 2.07 3.92 -13.47
C GLN A 296 3.48 3.85 -14.07
N LEU A 297 3.59 3.74 -15.39
CA LEU A 297 4.87 3.76 -16.09
C LEU A 297 5.49 5.16 -16.17
N GLU A 298 4.73 6.23 -16.04
CA GLU A 298 5.27 7.59 -15.85
C GLU A 298 5.88 7.76 -14.46
N ALA A 299 5.31 7.09 -13.45
CA ALA A 299 5.81 7.17 -12.08
C ALA A 299 7.06 6.31 -11.84
N GLY A 300 7.22 5.16 -12.52
CA GLY A 300 8.38 4.28 -12.38
C GLY A 300 8.25 2.96 -13.12
N ASP A 301 9.19 2.05 -12.89
CA ASP A 301 9.12 0.68 -13.41
C ASP A 301 7.88 -0.08 -12.89
N PHE A 302 7.40 -1.05 -13.67
CA PHE A 302 6.32 -1.94 -13.26
C PHE A 302 6.75 -3.40 -13.45
N HIS A 303 6.78 -4.17 -12.38
CA HIS A 303 7.21 -5.57 -12.40
C HIS A 303 6.01 -6.49 -12.27
N ILE A 304 5.91 -7.52 -13.13
CA ILE A 304 4.88 -8.55 -13.04
C ILE A 304 5.53 -9.93 -13.03
N PHE A 305 5.14 -10.76 -12.07
CA PHE A 305 5.47 -12.17 -12.09
C PHE A 305 4.41 -12.95 -12.89
N PHE A 306 4.86 -13.72 -13.88
CA PHE A 306 4.03 -14.60 -14.69
C PHE A 306 4.34 -16.07 -14.37
N SER A 307 3.37 -16.82 -13.84
CA SER A 307 3.49 -18.26 -13.67
C SER A 307 3.23 -19.02 -14.97
N ASN A 308 3.75 -20.24 -15.03
CA ASN A 308 3.69 -21.09 -16.20
C ASN A 308 2.30 -21.73 -16.42
N ASP A 309 1.95 -21.95 -17.69
CA ASP A 309 0.89 -22.88 -18.11
C ASP A 309 1.36 -24.35 -18.04
N GLU A 310 0.50 -25.28 -18.46
CA GLU A 310 0.85 -26.71 -18.51
C GLU A 310 2.01 -27.04 -19.44
N ALA A 311 2.21 -26.23 -20.49
CA ALA A 311 3.30 -26.38 -21.45
C ALA A 311 4.59 -25.70 -21.00
N GLY A 312 4.60 -25.04 -19.83
CA GLY A 312 5.77 -24.35 -19.27
C GLY A 312 5.92 -22.89 -19.74
N ASN A 313 4.92 -22.30 -20.41
CA ASN A 313 4.97 -20.92 -20.88
C ASN A 313 4.49 -19.95 -19.80
N PRO A 314 5.25 -18.89 -19.47
CA PRO A 314 4.86 -17.92 -18.44
C PRO A 314 3.83 -16.92 -18.96
N ILE A 315 2.55 -17.21 -18.76
CA ILE A 315 1.42 -16.44 -19.33
C ILE A 315 0.42 -15.92 -18.29
N TYR A 316 0.53 -16.37 -17.03
CA TYR A 316 -0.44 -16.05 -15.99
C TYR A 316 0.11 -15.03 -14.99
N PRO A 317 -0.30 -13.75 -15.05
CA PRO A 317 0.14 -12.75 -14.08
C PRO A 317 -0.38 -13.09 -12.68
N ARG A 318 0.50 -13.04 -11.67
CA ARG A 318 0.15 -13.39 -10.27
C ARG A 318 0.54 -12.36 -9.23
N ILE A 319 1.64 -11.64 -9.45
CA ILE A 319 2.11 -10.56 -8.60
C ILE A 319 2.40 -9.35 -9.47
N ALA A 320 2.06 -8.16 -9.00
CA ALA A 320 2.52 -6.89 -9.55
C ALA A 320 3.24 -6.07 -8.47
N ILE A 321 4.36 -5.45 -8.82
CA ILE A 321 5.07 -4.45 -8.01
C ILE A 321 5.10 -3.17 -8.83
N ARG A 322 4.47 -2.12 -8.32
CA ARG A 322 4.49 -0.78 -8.89
C ARG A 322 5.60 0.01 -8.21
N MET A 323 6.49 0.59 -9.00
CA MET A 323 7.50 1.50 -8.50
C MET A 323 7.04 2.96 -8.60
N GLU A 324 7.60 3.80 -7.74
CA GLU A 324 7.60 5.24 -7.87
C GLU A 324 9.07 5.69 -7.79
N ARG A 325 9.61 6.05 -8.96
CA ARG A 325 11.04 6.15 -9.22
C ARG A 325 11.71 4.83 -8.85
N ASP A 326 12.68 4.87 -7.94
CA ASP A 326 13.44 3.71 -7.49
C ASP A 326 12.83 3.00 -6.26
N ASN A 327 11.70 3.50 -5.73
CA ASN A 327 11.08 2.97 -4.51
C ASN A 327 9.82 2.15 -4.80
N ILE A 328 9.55 1.15 -3.98
CA ILE A 328 8.34 0.35 -4.03
C ILE A 328 7.17 1.21 -3.56
N ALA A 329 6.22 1.44 -4.46
CA ALA A 329 5.01 2.18 -4.14
C ALA A 329 3.88 1.23 -3.71
N GLU A 330 3.78 0.06 -4.32
CA GLU A 330 2.68 -0.87 -4.06
C GLU A 330 2.97 -2.29 -4.56
N VAL A 331 2.48 -3.29 -3.81
CA VAL A 331 2.48 -4.70 -4.22
C VAL A 331 1.05 -5.23 -4.27
N ARG A 332 0.70 -5.95 -5.35
CA ARG A 332 -0.63 -6.52 -5.57
C ARG A 332 -0.54 -7.98 -5.99
N GLY A 333 -1.51 -8.78 -5.57
CA GLY A 333 -1.75 -10.12 -6.08
C GLY A 333 -3.10 -10.25 -6.79
N ILE A 334 -3.48 -11.49 -7.08
CA ILE A 334 -4.68 -11.82 -7.87
C ILE A 334 -5.85 -12.38 -7.04
N ALA A 335 -5.66 -12.53 -5.72
CA ALA A 335 -6.68 -13.02 -4.81
C ALA A 335 -7.71 -11.92 -4.47
N ALA A 336 -8.69 -12.24 -3.63
CA ALA A 336 -9.72 -11.29 -3.21
C ALA A 336 -9.08 -9.99 -2.67
N ARG A 337 -9.62 -8.84 -3.11
CA ARG A 337 -9.09 -7.50 -2.81
C ARG A 337 -7.64 -7.27 -3.25
N GLN A 338 -7.21 -7.95 -4.32
CA GLN A 338 -5.85 -7.88 -4.86
C GLN A 338 -4.77 -8.30 -3.86
N ASN A 339 -5.13 -9.15 -2.89
CA ASN A 339 -4.14 -9.79 -2.04
C ASN A 339 -3.29 -10.78 -2.82
N LEU A 340 -2.10 -11.08 -2.30
CA LEU A 340 -1.34 -12.25 -2.74
C LEU A 340 -2.17 -13.50 -2.46
N ASP A 341 -2.14 -14.43 -3.41
CA ASP A 341 -2.55 -15.78 -3.09
C ASP A 341 -1.51 -16.48 -2.21
N SER A 342 -1.92 -17.55 -1.55
CA SER A 342 -1.12 -18.21 -0.51
C SER A 342 0.19 -18.84 -1.00
N TYR A 343 0.36 -19.06 -2.30
CA TYR A 343 1.54 -19.74 -2.86
C TYR A 343 2.65 -18.76 -3.27
N MET A 344 2.35 -17.46 -3.36
CA MET A 344 3.24 -16.47 -3.98
C MET A 344 4.09 -15.66 -3.00
N VAL A 345 4.00 -15.95 -1.69
CA VAL A 345 4.71 -15.20 -0.63
C VAL A 345 6.23 -15.29 -0.79
N GLU A 346 6.76 -16.48 -1.03
CA GLU A 346 8.20 -16.71 -1.19
C GLU A 346 8.73 -16.02 -2.45
N VAL A 347 8.04 -16.17 -3.58
CA VAL A 347 8.40 -15.53 -4.86
C VAL A 347 8.42 -14.00 -4.74
N LEU A 348 7.47 -13.41 -4.01
CA LEU A 348 7.51 -11.98 -3.73
C LEU A 348 8.69 -11.62 -2.84
N THR A 349 8.93 -12.36 -1.77
CA THR A 349 9.97 -12.05 -0.78
C THR A 349 11.36 -12.06 -1.44
N GLU A 350 11.64 -13.06 -2.28
CA GLU A 350 12.86 -13.11 -3.09
C GLU A 350 12.99 -11.90 -4.02
N LYS A 351 11.88 -11.47 -4.63
CA LYS A 351 11.90 -10.29 -5.51
C LYS A 351 12.13 -9.00 -4.73
N LEU A 352 11.57 -8.89 -3.53
CA LEU A 352 11.72 -7.72 -2.68
C LEU A 352 13.18 -7.51 -2.24
N ASP A 353 13.99 -8.58 -2.12
CA ASP A 353 15.42 -8.49 -1.78
C ASP A 353 16.26 -7.74 -2.85
N GLU A 354 15.73 -7.56 -4.06
CA GLU A 354 16.38 -6.77 -5.10
C GLU A 354 16.26 -5.25 -4.90
N PHE A 355 15.37 -4.78 -4.02
CA PHE A 355 15.08 -3.35 -3.84
C PHE A 355 15.71 -2.79 -2.56
N PRO A 356 16.44 -1.66 -2.65
CA PRO A 356 17.13 -1.08 -1.51
C PRO A 356 16.18 -0.54 -0.43
N ASP A 357 14.93 -0.20 -0.79
CA ASP A 357 13.92 0.36 0.11
C ASP A 357 12.97 -0.70 0.72
N LYS A 358 13.24 -2.00 0.51
CA LYS A 358 12.42 -3.11 1.03
C LYS A 358 12.04 -2.94 2.50
N ASP A 359 13.04 -2.76 3.37
CA ASP A 359 12.80 -2.71 4.82
C ASP A 359 11.94 -1.49 5.20
N GLN A 360 12.14 -0.37 4.52
CA GLN A 360 11.31 0.83 4.71
C GLN A 360 9.87 0.59 4.22
N TYR A 361 9.70 -0.01 3.05
CA TYR A 361 8.38 -0.35 2.50
C TYR A 361 7.62 -1.30 3.44
N LEU A 362 8.26 -2.37 3.91
CA LEU A 362 7.66 -3.34 4.82
C LEU A 362 7.28 -2.71 6.16
N LYS A 363 8.11 -1.80 6.68
CA LYS A 363 7.78 -1.03 7.87
C LYS A 363 6.54 -0.17 7.67
N LYS A 364 6.48 0.62 6.59
CA LYS A 364 5.33 1.47 6.26
C LYS A 364 4.03 0.67 6.13
N GLU A 365 4.07 -0.48 5.45
CA GLU A 365 2.90 -1.36 5.34
C GLU A 365 2.44 -1.88 6.72
N ALA A 366 3.38 -2.37 7.53
CA ALA A 366 3.07 -2.90 8.85
C ALA A 366 2.50 -1.83 9.80
N ASP A 367 3.11 -0.63 9.78
CA ASP A 367 2.70 0.51 10.59
C ASP A 367 1.29 0.98 10.20
N MET A 368 1.02 1.19 8.91
CA MET A 368 -0.29 1.62 8.41
C MET A 368 -1.39 0.59 8.69
N ARG A 369 -1.06 -0.70 8.58
CA ARG A 369 -1.97 -1.79 8.95
C ARG A 369 -2.29 -1.79 10.44
N ARG A 370 -1.29 -1.58 11.30
CA ARG A 370 -1.46 -1.54 12.76
C ARG A 370 -2.22 -0.30 13.21
N LEU A 371 -1.92 0.87 12.65
CA LEU A 371 -2.64 2.11 12.94
C LEU A 371 -4.11 2.02 12.53
N THR A 372 -4.40 1.46 11.34
CA THR A 372 -5.77 1.20 10.89
C THR A 372 -6.50 0.21 11.81
N HIS A 373 -5.79 -0.79 12.33
CA HIS A 373 -6.35 -1.72 13.31
C HIS A 373 -6.73 -1.02 14.62
N ILE A 374 -5.86 -0.16 15.15
CA ILE A 374 -6.08 0.64 16.37
C ILE A 374 -7.25 1.61 16.18
N GLU A 375 -7.28 2.35 15.08
CA GLU A 375 -8.39 3.26 14.75
C GLU A 375 -9.74 2.51 14.75
N ARG A 376 -9.78 1.31 14.15
CA ARG A 376 -10.97 0.47 14.15
C ARG A 376 -11.36 -0.01 15.55
N LYS A 377 -10.39 -0.42 16.38
CA LYS A 377 -10.64 -0.80 17.79
C LYS A 377 -11.27 0.38 18.55
N THR A 378 -10.65 1.56 18.48
CA THR A 378 -11.12 2.79 19.12
C THR A 378 -12.52 3.18 18.66
N ARG A 379 -12.79 3.18 17.35
CA ARG A 379 -14.13 3.50 16.80
C ARG A 379 -15.21 2.52 17.27
N ASN A 380 -14.85 1.26 17.49
CA ASN A 380 -15.76 0.24 18.00
C ASN A 380 -15.85 0.20 19.53
N GLY A 381 -15.18 1.11 20.25
CA GLY A 381 -15.14 1.14 21.71
C GLY A 381 -14.39 -0.05 22.33
N GLN A 382 -13.49 -0.68 21.59
CA GLN A 382 -12.66 -1.79 22.09
C GLN A 382 -11.43 -1.22 22.81
N ALA A 383 -11.04 -1.84 23.92
CA ALA A 383 -9.83 -1.47 24.66
C ALA A 383 -8.57 -1.75 23.83
N LEU A 384 -7.58 -0.88 23.98
CA LEU A 384 -6.23 -1.06 23.45
C LEU A 384 -5.38 -1.79 24.49
N ASP A 385 -4.57 -2.74 24.04
CA ASP A 385 -3.62 -3.44 24.90
C ASP A 385 -2.29 -2.68 25.00
N LYS A 386 -1.34 -3.20 25.79
CA LYS A 386 -0.02 -2.60 25.98
C LYS A 386 0.70 -2.37 24.65
N GLN A 387 0.67 -3.33 23.74
CA GLN A 387 1.35 -3.24 22.46
C GLN A 387 0.69 -2.19 21.55
N ASP A 388 -0.65 -2.14 21.51
CA ASP A 388 -1.36 -1.10 20.78
C ASP A 388 -0.95 0.31 21.26
N LEU A 389 -0.85 0.50 22.57
CA LEU A 389 -0.49 1.77 23.20
C LEU A 389 0.97 2.13 22.99
N GLU A 390 1.91 1.20 23.19
CA GLU A 390 3.33 1.43 22.93
C GLU A 390 3.59 1.85 21.48
N PHE A 391 2.86 1.26 20.54
CA PHE A 391 2.89 1.66 19.13
C PHE A 391 2.26 3.03 18.91
N LEU A 392 1.04 3.27 19.42
CA LEU A 392 0.34 4.55 19.24
C LEU A 392 1.13 5.72 19.84
N TYR A 393 1.81 5.52 20.95
CA TYR A 393 2.67 6.50 21.61
C TYR A 393 4.12 6.49 21.09
N GLU A 394 4.42 5.71 20.06
CA GLU A 394 5.73 5.64 19.38
C GLU A 394 6.91 5.38 20.34
N ILE A 395 6.68 4.54 21.36
CA ILE A 395 7.63 4.29 22.45
C ILE A 395 8.92 3.62 21.95
N ASP A 396 8.79 2.72 20.97
CA ASP A 396 9.91 1.95 20.42
C ASP A 396 10.44 2.54 19.11
N SER A 397 9.54 3.04 18.25
CA SER A 397 9.87 3.62 16.96
C SER A 397 8.75 4.53 16.47
N SER A 398 9.11 5.54 15.67
CA SER A 398 8.13 6.38 14.97
C SER A 398 7.28 5.57 13.99
N ILE A 399 6.02 5.93 13.85
CA ILE A 399 5.10 5.36 12.86
C ILE A 399 5.40 5.98 11.49
N GLU A 400 5.59 5.17 10.46
CA GLU A 400 5.85 5.64 9.10
C GLU A 400 4.68 5.34 8.16
N GLY A 401 4.19 6.36 7.47
CA GLY A 401 3.19 6.24 6.40
C GLY A 401 3.78 6.37 5.00
N PHE A 402 2.91 6.29 3.99
CA PHE A 402 3.26 6.56 2.59
C PHE A 402 3.14 8.05 2.23
N GLY A 403 2.73 8.90 3.17
CA GLY A 403 2.74 10.35 3.04
C GLY A 403 4.06 10.99 3.46
N TYR A 404 4.22 12.27 3.16
CA TYR A 404 5.37 13.08 3.55
C TYR A 404 5.16 13.78 4.91
N ILE A 405 3.91 14.00 5.28
CA ILE A 405 3.49 14.57 6.56
C ILE A 405 3.13 13.43 7.52
N GLU A 406 3.39 13.65 8.81
CA GLU A 406 2.99 12.75 9.88
C GLU A 406 1.50 12.38 9.78
N ASP A 407 1.17 11.12 10.06
CA ASP A 407 -0.21 10.65 9.94
C ASP A 407 -1.09 11.30 11.01
N PRO A 408 -2.09 12.13 10.63
CA PRO A 408 -2.90 12.88 11.60
C PRO A 408 -3.69 11.97 12.54
N ARG A 409 -3.90 10.69 12.16
CA ARG A 409 -4.54 9.70 13.04
C ARG A 409 -3.83 9.53 14.37
N ILE A 410 -2.52 9.71 14.43
CA ILE A 410 -1.74 9.53 15.66
C ILE A 410 -2.22 10.53 16.72
N GLU A 411 -2.25 11.83 16.37
CA GLU A 411 -2.74 12.89 17.25
C GLU A 411 -4.25 12.74 17.53
N GLU A 412 -5.07 12.50 16.49
CA GLU A 412 -6.51 12.31 16.64
C GLU A 412 -6.84 11.17 17.61
N LEU A 413 -6.12 10.06 17.54
CA LEU A 413 -6.32 8.93 18.43
C LEU A 413 -5.83 9.26 19.84
N ARG A 414 -4.62 9.81 20.01
CA ARG A 414 -4.07 10.16 21.34
C ARG A 414 -4.95 11.16 22.10
N THR A 415 -5.49 12.19 21.42
CA THR A 415 -6.32 13.24 22.05
C THR A 415 -7.66 12.75 22.60
N THR A 416 -8.16 11.61 22.12
CA THR A 416 -9.40 11.01 22.62
C THR A 416 -9.22 10.13 23.86
N ARG A 417 -7.98 9.97 24.34
CA ARG A 417 -7.61 9.02 25.40
C ARG A 417 -7.28 9.71 26.71
N THR A 418 -7.28 8.92 27.78
CA THR A 418 -6.82 9.35 29.10
C THR A 418 -5.41 8.83 29.32
N LEU A 419 -4.43 9.73 29.21
CA LEU A 419 -3.01 9.40 29.23
C LEU A 419 -2.63 8.59 30.48
N GLU A 420 -3.13 9.00 31.65
CA GLU A 420 -2.88 8.34 32.93
C GLU A 420 -3.31 6.87 32.94
N GLU A 421 -4.46 6.56 32.33
CA GLU A 421 -4.94 5.18 32.23
C GLU A 421 -4.05 4.37 31.28
N ASP A 422 -3.69 4.94 30.14
CA ASP A 422 -2.84 4.26 29.16
C ASP A 422 -1.44 3.96 29.74
N MET A 423 -0.87 4.88 30.51
CA MET A 423 0.43 4.66 31.17
C MET A 423 0.39 3.52 32.19
N THR A 424 -0.72 3.32 32.90
CA THR A 424 -0.85 2.15 33.79
C THR A 424 -0.81 0.83 33.04
N ILE A 425 -1.33 0.80 31.81
CA ILE A 425 -1.31 -0.37 30.93
C ILE A 425 0.09 -0.57 30.34
N MET A 426 0.70 0.48 29.80
CA MET A 426 2.03 0.41 29.18
C MET A 426 3.13 0.03 30.18
N PHE A 427 3.15 0.67 31.35
CA PHE A 427 4.15 0.39 32.39
C PHE A 427 3.76 -0.77 33.31
N GLU A 428 2.61 -1.40 33.07
CA GLU A 428 2.08 -2.53 33.84
C GLU A 428 2.11 -2.26 35.36
N CYS A 429 1.66 -1.05 35.74
CA CYS A 429 1.74 -0.55 37.11
C CYS A 429 0.46 0.17 37.52
N ARG A 430 0.26 0.37 38.83
CA ARG A 430 -0.84 1.20 39.33
C ARG A 430 -0.48 2.68 39.22
N LEU A 431 -1.50 3.54 39.12
CA LEU A 431 -1.30 4.99 39.02
C LEU A 431 -0.50 5.58 40.20
N ASP A 432 -0.64 5.03 41.42
CA ASP A 432 0.12 5.44 42.60
C ASP A 432 1.62 5.03 42.55
N GLN A 433 2.00 4.19 41.59
CA GLN A 433 3.39 3.80 41.31
C GLN A 433 4.03 4.66 40.21
N ILE A 434 3.29 5.61 39.62
CA ILE A 434 3.81 6.63 38.72
C ILE A 434 4.08 7.90 39.54
N ALA A 435 5.34 8.30 39.61
CA ALA A 435 5.74 9.51 40.30
C ALA A 435 5.84 10.69 39.32
N TRP A 436 5.25 11.81 39.68
CA TRP A 436 5.21 13.04 38.86
C TRP A 436 6.12 14.15 39.39
N ARG A 437 6.64 13.94 40.61
CA ARG A 437 7.48 14.87 41.35
C ARG A 437 8.22 14.13 42.44
N LYS A 438 9.25 14.77 42.98
CA LYS A 438 10.13 14.23 44.02
C LYS A 438 9.39 13.57 45.19
N GLU A 439 8.34 14.19 45.72
CA GLU A 439 7.64 13.71 46.93
C GLU A 439 6.84 12.42 46.71
N GLN A 440 6.62 12.03 45.45
CA GLN A 440 5.87 10.82 45.10
C GLN A 440 6.77 9.61 44.87
N ILE A 441 8.09 9.80 44.80
CA ILE A 441 9.04 8.71 44.59
C ILE A 441 9.09 7.84 45.85
N ARG A 442 8.86 6.55 45.68
CA ARG A 442 8.80 5.51 46.71
C ARG A 442 9.57 4.29 46.23
N ASN A 443 9.79 3.34 47.13
CA ASN A 443 10.49 2.10 46.80
C ASN A 443 9.74 1.24 45.75
N ASP A 444 8.43 1.40 45.62
CA ASP A 444 7.59 0.67 44.66
C ASP A 444 7.21 1.48 43.41
N THR A 445 7.82 2.67 43.22
CA THR A 445 7.66 3.48 42.01
C THR A 445 8.17 2.70 40.79
N LYS A 446 7.40 2.74 39.70
CA LYS A 446 7.67 2.03 38.44
C LYS A 446 7.97 2.95 37.28
N ALA A 447 7.47 4.18 37.31
CA ALA A 447 7.74 5.21 36.31
C ALA A 447 7.88 6.58 36.97
N TYR A 448 8.70 7.44 36.37
CA TYR A 448 8.83 8.85 36.72
C TYR A 448 8.56 9.72 35.50
N ILE A 449 7.64 10.69 35.64
CA ILE A 449 7.24 11.60 34.57
C ILE A 449 7.22 13.02 35.09
N GLY A 450 8.23 13.79 34.73
CA GLY A 450 8.31 15.19 35.13
C GLY A 450 9.74 15.73 35.11
N PRO A 451 9.90 17.01 35.49
CA PRO A 451 11.20 17.68 35.42
C PRO A 451 12.22 17.00 36.33
N LEU A 452 13.47 16.93 35.87
CA LEU A 452 14.57 16.41 36.67
C LEU A 452 14.93 17.40 37.80
N PHE A 453 15.50 16.90 38.90
CA PHE A 453 15.96 17.74 40.01
C PHE A 453 17.30 17.25 40.59
N PRO A 454 18.04 18.10 41.33
CA PRO A 454 19.31 17.68 41.93
C PRO A 454 19.20 16.42 42.79
N GLY A 455 20.07 15.45 42.55
CA GLY A 455 20.09 14.12 43.17
C GLY A 455 19.01 13.13 42.71
N VAL A 456 18.25 13.42 41.64
CA VAL A 456 17.13 12.58 41.18
C VAL A 456 17.57 11.16 40.80
N PHE A 457 18.70 10.97 40.12
CA PHE A 457 19.09 9.64 39.62
C PHE A 457 19.46 8.66 40.73
N ALA A 458 19.92 9.16 41.88
CA ALA A 458 20.11 8.33 43.07
C ALA A 458 18.78 7.75 43.59
N LEU A 459 17.65 8.47 43.40
CA LEU A 459 16.31 8.03 43.76
C LEU A 459 15.68 7.14 42.68
N LEU A 460 16.00 7.36 41.41
CA LEU A 460 15.40 6.66 40.27
C LEU A 460 16.20 5.44 39.78
N ARG A 461 17.23 5.02 40.52
CA ARG A 461 18.17 3.94 40.15
C ARG A 461 17.55 2.60 39.70
N ASN A 462 16.32 2.31 40.13
CA ASN A 462 15.60 1.06 39.82
C ASN A 462 14.38 1.28 38.90
N ILE A 463 14.32 2.42 38.20
CA ILE A 463 13.19 2.81 37.35
C ILE A 463 13.66 2.89 35.89
N ASP A 464 12.98 2.15 35.01
CA ASP A 464 13.31 2.08 33.57
C ASP A 464 12.48 3.08 32.72
N HIS A 465 11.36 3.55 33.27
CA HIS A 465 10.45 4.49 32.61
C HIS A 465 10.64 5.89 33.19
N ILE A 466 11.61 6.65 32.65
CA ILE A 466 11.89 8.02 33.06
C ILE A 466 11.65 8.95 31.88
N TYR A 467 10.72 9.89 32.06
CA TYR A 467 10.34 10.88 31.05
C TYR A 467 10.38 12.28 31.65
N THR A 468 10.96 13.24 30.94
CA THR A 468 10.80 14.68 31.28
C THR A 468 9.46 15.21 30.78
N SER A 469 9.03 14.72 29.62
CA SER A 469 7.70 14.85 29.06
C SER A 469 7.30 13.52 28.38
N PHE A 470 6.09 13.02 28.65
CA PHE A 470 5.61 11.77 28.06
C PHE A 470 4.67 12.05 26.87
N PRO A 471 4.77 11.29 25.76
CA PRO A 471 5.73 10.21 25.47
C PRO A 471 7.09 10.65 24.91
N GLU A 472 7.25 11.91 24.50
CA GLU A 472 8.30 12.34 23.57
C GLU A 472 9.72 12.34 24.16
N GLU A 473 9.87 12.69 25.44
CA GLU A 473 11.17 12.93 26.07
C GLU A 473 11.52 11.81 27.06
N ARG A 474 11.67 10.60 26.54
CA ARG A 474 12.17 9.44 27.30
C ARG A 474 13.68 9.51 27.47
N LEU A 475 14.17 9.35 28.70
CA LEU A 475 15.58 9.10 28.95
C LEU A 475 15.94 7.65 28.61
N LEU A 476 16.94 7.46 27.75
CA LEU A 476 17.45 6.13 27.43
C LEU A 476 18.35 5.65 28.55
N ILE A 477 17.91 4.61 29.27
CA ILE A 477 18.62 3.98 30.38
C ILE A 477 18.81 2.52 30.04
N GLU A 478 20.03 2.03 30.24
CA GLU A 478 20.34 0.64 29.95
C GLU A 478 21.52 0.12 30.77
N ASP A 479 21.58 -1.20 30.87
CA ASP A 479 22.69 -1.92 31.48
C ASP A 479 23.82 -2.08 30.45
N LEU A 480 25.05 -1.78 30.86
CA LEU A 480 26.26 -1.89 30.06
C LEU A 480 27.27 -2.78 30.78
N GLU A 481 27.69 -3.86 30.12
CA GLU A 481 28.76 -4.71 30.61
C GLU A 481 30.13 -4.09 30.27
N ILE A 482 30.99 -3.95 31.29
CA ILE A 482 32.36 -3.46 31.19
C ILE A 482 33.33 -4.41 31.89
N GLY A 483 34.62 -4.33 31.59
CA GLY A 483 35.65 -5.19 32.19
C GLY A 483 35.70 -6.63 31.68
N GLY A 484 36.66 -7.39 32.20
CA GLY A 484 36.91 -8.80 31.86
C GLY A 484 37.94 -9.02 30.76
N GLU A 485 38.31 -7.96 30.06
CA GLU A 485 39.28 -7.97 28.97
C GLU A 485 40.43 -7.00 29.25
N THR A 486 41.60 -7.28 28.68
CA THR A 486 42.67 -6.28 28.62
C THR A 486 42.36 -5.22 27.59
N LYS A 487 43.06 -4.09 27.68
CA LYS A 487 43.00 -3.02 26.69
C LYS A 487 43.25 -3.53 25.26
N GLU A 488 44.24 -4.40 25.08
CA GLU A 488 44.58 -4.99 23.78
C GLU A 488 43.50 -5.94 23.26
N GLU A 489 42.81 -6.65 24.15
CA GLU A 489 41.69 -7.53 23.78
C GLU A 489 40.48 -6.71 23.31
N LEU A 490 40.16 -5.62 24.02
CA LEU A 490 39.08 -4.70 23.65
C LEU A 490 39.34 -3.99 22.30
N ASP A 491 40.56 -3.51 22.08
CA ASP A 491 40.96 -2.88 20.81
C ASP A 491 40.84 -3.87 19.63
N LYS A 492 41.26 -5.11 19.86
CA LYS A 492 41.10 -6.19 18.88
C LYS A 492 39.63 -6.52 18.62
N GLU A 493 38.79 -6.53 19.65
CA GLU A 493 37.35 -6.78 19.52
C GLU A 493 36.68 -5.71 18.63
N LEU A 494 37.01 -4.44 18.82
CA LEU A 494 36.54 -3.34 17.97
C LEU A 494 36.93 -3.55 16.51
N THR A 495 38.19 -3.88 16.27
CA THR A 495 38.72 -4.11 14.91
C THR A 495 38.03 -5.29 14.22
N VAL A 496 37.82 -6.41 14.93
CA VAL A 496 37.13 -7.60 14.39
C VAL A 496 35.67 -7.29 14.03
N ASN A 497 35.03 -6.40 14.78
CA ASN A 497 33.67 -5.94 14.53
C ASN A 497 33.58 -4.78 13.51
N GLY A 498 34.68 -4.46 12.81
CA GLY A 498 34.71 -3.46 11.75
C GLY A 498 34.58 -2.01 12.23
N VAL A 499 34.87 -1.74 13.50
CA VAL A 499 34.93 -0.36 14.04
C VAL A 499 36.20 0.32 13.53
N GLN A 500 36.05 1.55 13.03
CA GLN A 500 37.18 2.42 12.70
C GLN A 500 37.56 3.20 13.94
N VAL A 501 38.73 2.88 14.51
CA VAL A 501 39.32 3.65 15.62
C VAL A 501 40.18 4.75 15.02
N ASP A 502 39.81 6.00 15.28
CA ASP A 502 40.56 7.16 14.80
C ASP A 502 41.84 7.35 15.65
N TYR A 503 42.87 7.97 15.07
CA TYR A 503 44.14 8.21 15.77
C TYR A 503 43.96 8.99 17.09
N THR A 504 42.92 9.80 17.22
CA THR A 504 42.61 10.52 18.46
C THR A 504 42.05 9.59 19.54
N ALA A 505 41.32 8.53 19.17
CA ALA A 505 40.89 7.50 20.10
C ALA A 505 42.08 6.63 20.54
N ASP A 506 42.99 6.28 19.62
CA ASP A 506 44.23 5.55 19.96
C ASP A 506 45.04 6.27 21.05
N ASP A 507 45.19 7.60 20.91
CA ASP A 507 45.86 8.43 21.93
C ASP A 507 45.19 8.32 23.31
N LEU A 508 43.85 8.20 23.36
CA LEU A 508 43.10 8.08 24.61
C LEU A 508 43.26 6.69 25.22
N PHE A 509 43.25 5.65 24.38
CA PHE A 509 43.58 4.28 24.77
C PHE A 509 44.95 4.24 25.45
N GLU A 510 45.97 4.91 24.92
CA GLU A 510 47.35 4.94 25.45
C GLU A 510 47.53 5.67 26.79
N THR A 511 46.50 6.34 27.32
CA THR A 511 46.61 7.05 28.59
C THR A 511 46.58 6.12 29.80
N ASP A 512 47.28 6.50 30.88
CA ASP A 512 47.22 5.82 32.17
C ASP A 512 45.81 5.87 32.80
N ALA A 513 44.93 6.74 32.31
CA ALA A 513 43.55 6.88 32.76
C ALA A 513 42.63 5.81 32.14
N PHE A 514 43.00 5.24 30.98
CA PHE A 514 42.25 4.16 30.35
C PHE A 514 42.57 2.83 31.06
N ILE A 515 41.74 2.46 32.02
CA ILE A 515 41.86 1.22 32.79
C ILE A 515 40.64 0.35 32.47
N THR A 516 40.88 -0.91 32.09
CA THR A 516 39.83 -1.92 32.01
C THR A 516 39.69 -2.66 33.33
N LEU A 517 38.46 -2.93 33.75
CA LEU A 517 38.23 -3.70 34.97
C LEU A 517 38.67 -5.17 34.77
N PRO A 518 39.34 -5.79 35.75
CA PRO A 518 39.84 -7.16 35.60
C PRO A 518 38.73 -8.23 35.60
N LYS A 519 37.50 -7.88 35.99
CA LYS A 519 36.34 -8.77 35.99
C LYS A 519 35.18 -8.06 35.34
N PRO A 520 34.34 -8.77 34.56
CA PRO A 520 33.11 -8.20 34.03
C PRO A 520 32.21 -7.66 35.14
N ARG A 521 31.62 -6.51 34.91
CA ARG A 521 30.62 -5.87 35.76
C ARG A 521 29.60 -5.17 34.88
N ILE A 522 28.34 -5.24 35.31
CA ILE A 522 27.26 -4.48 34.70
C ILE A 522 27.17 -3.13 35.42
N ILE A 523 27.26 -2.04 34.67
CA ILE A 523 26.95 -0.68 35.14
C ILE A 523 25.66 -0.21 34.47
N ARG A 524 24.93 0.68 35.15
CA ARG A 524 23.72 1.28 34.57
C ARG A 524 24.04 2.66 34.04
N VAL A 525 23.73 2.91 32.77
CA VAL A 525 24.05 4.17 32.09
C VAL A 525 22.79 4.87 31.62
N VAL A 526 22.87 6.20 31.49
CA VAL A 526 21.80 7.05 30.96
C VAL A 526 22.36 7.98 29.89
N GLN A 527 21.62 8.13 28.78
CA GLN A 527 21.85 9.22 27.85
C GLN A 527 21.07 10.45 28.30
N ILE A 528 21.78 11.56 28.52
CA ILE A 528 21.21 12.82 28.97
C ILE A 528 21.81 14.01 28.21
N SER A 529 21.00 15.03 27.97
CA SER A 529 21.34 16.25 27.26
C SER A 529 21.13 17.48 28.13
N GLY A 530 21.60 18.65 27.68
CA GLY A 530 21.30 19.91 28.36
C GLY A 530 19.80 20.25 28.31
N GLY A 531 19.12 19.87 27.23
CA GLY A 531 17.68 20.05 27.06
C GLY A 531 16.87 19.28 28.11
N ASP A 532 17.28 18.05 28.44
CA ASP A 532 16.63 17.24 29.50
C ASP A 532 16.76 17.88 30.91
N LEU A 533 17.66 18.87 31.05
CA LEU A 533 17.88 19.67 32.25
C LEU A 533 17.26 21.09 32.16
N ASP A 534 16.33 21.29 31.22
CA ASP A 534 15.66 22.57 30.93
C ASP A 534 16.62 23.70 30.46
N LEU A 535 17.81 23.36 29.94
CA LEU A 535 18.71 24.36 29.38
C LEU A 535 18.29 24.72 27.95
N VAL A 536 17.97 26.00 27.73
CA VAL A 536 17.58 26.52 26.39
C VAL A 536 18.76 27.10 25.61
N ASP A 537 19.84 27.47 26.30
CA ASP A 537 21.01 28.12 25.72
C ASP A 537 22.22 27.18 25.68
N ASP A 538 23.09 27.44 24.72
CA ASP A 538 24.40 26.81 24.61
C ASP A 538 25.20 26.97 25.91
N THR A 539 25.63 25.84 26.48
CA THR A 539 26.29 25.82 27.80
C THR A 539 27.71 25.28 27.68
N LYS A 540 28.67 25.95 28.33
CA LYS A 540 30.07 25.48 28.37
C LYS A 540 30.17 24.11 29.01
N THR A 541 31.02 23.23 28.47
CA THR A 541 31.24 21.89 29.04
C THR A 541 31.65 21.93 30.51
N SER A 542 32.49 22.92 30.88
CA SER A 542 32.93 23.15 32.27
C SER A 542 31.80 23.50 33.25
N ASN A 543 30.66 23.96 32.76
CA ASN A 543 29.47 24.23 33.55
C ASN A 543 28.47 23.06 33.46
N LEU A 544 28.35 22.45 32.27
CA LEU A 544 27.37 21.39 32.01
C LEU A 544 27.67 20.10 32.78
N PHE A 545 28.93 19.64 32.80
CA PHE A 545 29.26 18.36 33.45
C PHE A 545 29.06 18.42 34.98
N PRO A 546 29.57 19.45 35.70
CA PRO A 546 29.27 19.58 37.12
C PRO A 546 27.77 19.67 37.39
N LEU A 547 27.02 20.38 36.54
CA LEU A 547 25.57 20.45 36.65
C LEU A 547 24.94 19.05 36.51
N ILE A 548 25.33 18.24 35.52
CA ILE A 548 24.82 16.86 35.36
C ILE A 548 25.14 16.01 36.61
N LEU A 549 26.34 16.16 37.18
CA LEU A 549 26.72 15.44 38.42
C LEU A 549 25.84 15.85 39.62
N ASP A 550 25.42 17.12 39.71
CA ASP A 550 24.50 17.58 40.76
C ASP A 550 23.14 16.86 40.73
N TYR A 551 22.77 16.24 39.60
CA TYR A 551 21.57 15.40 39.46
C TYR A 551 21.75 13.97 40.02
N GLY A 552 22.91 13.67 40.59
CA GLY A 552 23.22 12.38 41.19
C GLY A 552 23.68 11.32 40.20
N LEU A 553 24.33 11.77 39.12
CA LEU A 553 25.01 10.93 38.14
C LEU A 553 26.51 10.91 38.41
N GLU A 554 27.18 9.90 37.87
CA GLU A 554 28.63 9.72 37.95
C GLU A 554 29.24 9.66 36.56
N TYR A 555 30.54 9.96 36.47
CA TYR A 555 31.28 9.78 35.24
C TYR A 555 31.36 8.30 34.85
N VAL A 556 31.23 8.01 33.56
CA VAL A 556 31.50 6.66 33.04
C VAL A 556 33.01 6.40 32.98
N PRO A 557 33.47 5.16 33.21
CA PRO A 557 34.87 4.79 33.00
C PRO A 557 35.21 4.85 31.51
N TYR A 558 36.50 5.02 31.17
CA TYR A 558 36.94 5.13 29.78
C TYR A 558 36.56 3.94 28.90
N GLU A 559 36.58 2.72 29.46
CA GLU A 559 36.20 1.49 28.74
C GLU A 559 34.70 1.43 28.36
N ALA A 560 33.85 2.26 28.99
CA ALA A 560 32.42 2.30 28.68
C ALA A 560 32.14 2.78 27.25
N GLY A 561 32.94 3.70 26.72
CA GLY A 561 32.76 4.21 25.35
C GLY A 561 32.85 3.11 24.29
N PRO A 562 33.98 2.39 24.21
CA PRO A 562 34.13 1.23 23.33
C PRO A 562 33.09 0.13 23.56
N LYS A 563 32.78 -0.21 24.83
CA LYS A 563 31.80 -1.25 25.15
C LYS A 563 30.38 -0.85 24.74
N TYR A 564 30.01 0.42 24.89
CA TYR A 564 28.75 0.94 24.40
C TYR A 564 28.65 0.78 22.88
N LEU A 565 29.69 1.15 22.14
CA LEU A 565 29.71 1.00 20.69
C LEU A 565 29.53 -0.47 20.24
N LEU A 566 30.22 -1.40 20.90
CA LEU A 566 30.10 -2.84 20.65
C LEU A 566 28.70 -3.38 20.97
N LYS A 567 28.06 -2.93 22.04
CA LYS A 567 26.68 -3.30 22.38
C LYS A 567 25.70 -2.90 21.25
N HIS A 568 25.93 -1.75 20.61
CA HIS A 568 25.07 -1.22 19.55
C HIS A 568 25.61 -1.49 18.13
N ILE A 569 26.48 -2.50 17.98
CA ILE A 569 27.14 -2.87 16.71
C ILE A 569 26.19 -3.49 15.67
N ASN A 570 24.91 -3.70 15.95
CA ASN A 570 23.96 -4.19 14.95
C ASN A 570 22.80 -3.22 14.73
N GLN A 571 22.81 -2.06 15.40
CA GLN A 571 21.76 -1.06 15.21
C GLN A 571 21.98 -0.33 13.86
N PRO A 572 20.94 -0.25 13.00
CA PRO A 572 20.98 0.56 11.79
C PRO A 572 21.00 2.03 12.19
N GLY A 573 21.99 2.80 11.73
CA GLY A 573 22.27 4.14 12.24
C GLY A 573 22.13 5.24 11.20
N ASN A 574 21.20 6.18 11.47
CA ASN A 574 21.31 7.57 11.02
C ASN A 574 22.49 8.25 11.75
N ARG A 575 22.95 9.41 11.23
CA ARG A 575 24.05 10.16 11.84
C ARG A 575 23.70 10.63 13.25
N GLN A 576 24.23 9.94 14.26
CA GLN A 576 24.15 10.32 15.67
C GLN A 576 25.55 10.51 16.24
N THR A 577 25.69 11.43 17.19
CA THR A 577 26.93 11.65 17.94
C THR A 577 26.62 11.56 19.42
N LEU A 578 27.12 10.51 20.08
CA LEU A 578 27.02 10.34 21.53
C LEU A 578 28.39 10.58 22.16
N ARG A 579 28.46 11.43 23.18
CA ARG A 579 29.72 11.69 23.92
C ARG A 579 29.70 11.03 25.27
N MET A 580 30.87 10.64 25.75
CA MET A 580 31.00 10.05 27.08
C MET A 580 31.22 11.16 28.13
N GLY A 581 30.39 11.17 29.17
CA GLY A 581 30.58 11.97 30.36
C GLY A 581 31.63 11.31 31.25
N MET A 582 32.90 11.60 31.00
CA MET A 582 34.04 11.05 31.75
C MET A 582 34.81 12.14 32.47
N GLU A 583 35.59 11.75 33.49
CA GLU A 583 36.49 12.65 34.18
C GLU A 583 37.54 13.18 33.19
N LEU A 584 37.79 14.49 33.26
CA LEU A 584 38.59 15.17 32.26
C LEU A 584 40.07 15.24 32.69
N THR A 585 40.90 14.32 32.20
CA THR A 585 42.35 14.32 32.47
C THR A 585 43.13 15.23 31.50
N ALA A 586 44.11 15.98 32.01
CA ALA A 586 44.99 16.81 31.18
C ALA A 586 46.06 15.93 30.47
N HIS A 587 46.13 16.00 29.14
CA HIS A 587 47.18 15.35 28.35
C HIS A 587 48.18 16.36 27.76
N ARG A 588 49.20 15.88 27.03
CA ARG A 588 50.38 16.61 26.50
C ARG A 588 50.09 17.89 25.70
N THR A 589 48.87 18.07 25.24
CA THR A 589 48.31 19.33 24.75
C THR A 589 47.26 19.75 25.77
N GLN A 590 47.21 21.01 26.20
CA GLN A 590 46.36 21.57 27.29
C GLN A 590 44.83 21.31 27.22
N PHE A 591 44.36 20.39 26.38
CA PHE A 591 42.98 20.02 26.14
C PHE A 591 42.62 18.71 26.86
N GLN A 592 41.44 18.70 27.47
CA GLN A 592 40.82 17.50 28.02
C GLN A 592 40.18 16.71 26.88
N SER A 593 40.08 15.38 26.94
CA SER A 593 39.54 14.57 25.82
C SER A 593 38.43 13.63 26.28
N THR A 594 37.40 13.44 25.45
CA THR A 594 36.36 12.42 25.67
C THR A 594 36.12 11.61 24.41
N PHE A 595 35.72 10.34 24.57
CA PHE A 595 35.23 9.54 23.45
C PHE A 595 33.93 10.13 22.92
N TYR A 596 33.81 10.17 21.60
CA TYR A 596 32.53 10.30 20.93
C TYR A 596 32.36 9.16 19.93
N LEU A 597 31.11 8.71 19.82
CA LEU A 597 30.69 7.68 18.89
C LEU A 597 30.00 8.36 17.72
N GLU A 598 30.42 8.05 16.50
CA GLU A 598 29.75 8.50 15.29
C GLU A 598 29.32 7.30 14.44
N TRP A 599 28.03 7.27 14.11
CA TRP A 599 27.45 6.33 13.15
C TRP A 599 27.25 7.08 11.83
N SER A 600 27.84 6.67 10.72
CA SER A 600 27.64 7.34 9.42
C SER A 600 27.78 6.36 8.27
N GLU A 601 26.79 6.32 7.37
CA GLU A 601 26.86 5.60 6.07
C GLU A 601 27.38 4.15 6.19
N GLY A 602 26.88 3.39 7.17
CA GLY A 602 27.29 2.00 7.40
C GLY A 602 28.68 1.83 8.03
N LYS A 603 29.37 2.93 8.38
CA LYS A 603 30.64 2.93 9.11
C LYS A 603 30.42 3.37 10.56
N ARG A 604 31.21 2.79 11.46
CA ARG A 604 31.20 3.11 12.88
C ARG A 604 32.56 3.62 13.29
N HIS A 605 32.57 4.83 13.83
CA HIS A 605 33.79 5.50 14.26
C HIS A 605 33.82 5.59 15.77
N LEU A 606 34.93 5.13 16.34
CA LEU A 606 35.33 5.49 17.69
C LEU A 606 36.42 6.55 17.57
N ALA A 607 36.11 7.76 18.02
CA ALA A 607 37.04 8.88 17.99
C ALA A 607 37.10 9.53 19.36
N SER A 608 38.18 10.27 19.62
CA SER A 608 38.20 11.22 20.73
C SER A 608 38.16 12.65 20.20
N ALA A 609 37.49 13.52 20.94
CA ALA A 609 37.53 14.95 20.70
C ALA A 609 38.17 15.63 21.90
N SER A 610 39.03 16.60 21.63
CA SER A 610 39.42 17.62 22.61
C SER A 610 38.15 18.32 23.11
N VAL A 611 37.76 18.01 24.34
CA VAL A 611 36.82 18.78 25.14
C VAL A 611 37.54 20.03 25.60
N ASP A 612 37.44 21.07 24.79
CA ASP A 612 37.72 22.42 25.23
C ASP A 612 36.69 22.77 26.34
N PRO A 613 37.13 23.07 27.57
CA PRO A 613 36.26 23.43 28.69
C PRO A 613 35.34 24.62 28.37
N ASP A 614 35.79 25.51 27.47
CA ASP A 614 35.05 26.68 27.01
C ASP A 614 34.17 26.40 25.79
N LYS A 615 34.22 25.18 25.23
CA LYS A 615 33.34 24.77 24.13
C LYS A 615 31.89 24.77 24.57
N LEU A 616 31.09 25.48 23.79
CA LEU A 616 29.65 25.52 23.92
C LEU A 616 29.02 24.20 23.45
N GLN A 617 28.18 23.64 24.31
CA GLN A 617 27.35 22.47 24.03
C GLN A 617 25.92 22.93 23.82
N ARG A 618 25.38 22.62 22.65
CA ARG A 618 23.96 22.82 22.35
C ARG A 618 23.10 21.96 23.26
N PRO A 619 21.90 22.42 23.65
CA PRO A 619 20.98 21.67 24.51
C PRO A 619 20.72 20.23 24.06
N GLY A 620 20.56 19.98 22.76
CA GLY A 620 20.24 18.64 22.24
C GLY A 620 21.42 17.67 22.12
N PHE A 621 22.66 18.04 22.47
CA PHE A 621 23.76 17.08 22.47
C PHE A 621 23.62 16.09 23.64
N LYS A 622 23.61 14.80 23.33
CA LYS A 622 23.50 13.73 24.33
C LYS A 622 24.87 13.28 24.84
N PHE A 623 24.91 12.99 26.13
CA PHE A 623 26.07 12.48 26.85
C PHE A 623 25.70 11.22 27.62
N LEU A 624 26.61 10.26 27.68
CA LEU A 624 26.45 9.03 28.47
C LEU A 624 27.06 9.23 29.86
N PHE A 625 26.25 9.08 30.90
CA PHE A 625 26.68 9.12 32.30
C PHE A 625 26.25 7.84 33.02
N MET A 626 26.91 7.54 34.14
CA MET A 626 26.61 6.37 34.96
C MET A 626 25.59 6.74 36.05
N ILE A 627 24.61 5.87 36.27
CA ILE A 627 23.72 5.92 37.43
C ILE A 627 24.41 5.16 38.58
N PRO A 628 24.59 5.79 39.76
CA PRO A 628 25.30 5.16 40.88
C PRO A 628 24.58 3.90 41.40
N GLU A 629 25.37 2.89 41.77
CA GLU A 629 24.87 1.69 42.44
C GLU A 629 24.42 2.01 43.88
N ALA A 630 23.49 1.20 44.41
CA ALA A 630 23.11 1.30 45.82
C ALA A 630 24.30 0.89 46.71
N MET A 631 24.76 1.81 47.56
CA MET A 631 25.73 1.51 48.63
C MET A 631 25.21 0.49 49.64
#